data_AF-A0A553JY02-F1
#
_entry.id   AF-A0A553JY02-F1
#
_cell.length_a   1.000
_cell.length_b   1.000
_cell.length_c   1.000
_cell.angle_alpha   90.00
_cell.angle_beta   90.00
_cell.angle_gamma   90.00
#
_symmetry.space_group_name_H-M   'P 1'
#
loop_
_entity.id
_entity.type
_entity.pdbx_description
1 polymer ?
#
loop_
_entity_poly.entity_id
_entity_poly.type
_entity_poly.pdbx_seq_one_letter_code
_entity_poly.pdbx_strand_id
1 'polypeptide(L)'
;MVERFEAAGVTPAQVASHLEDGGDRLFAAAASGGEDWAAPFGGERAVALISAEVSALMSHLVARAASVRSVCVDALLEEFSAVTVAGALGVARQKVYELARASVDPEYLTTTPWRRHE
;
A
#
# COMPACT_ATOMS: atom_id res chain seq x y z
N MET A 1 12.69 -10.53 11.24
CA MET A 1 12.18 -10.46 9.85
C MET A 1 13.02 -11.31 8.89
N VAL A 2 14.34 -11.36 9.05
CA VAL A 2 15.28 -11.98 8.08
C VAL A 2 15.20 -13.52 8.02
N GLU A 3 15.15 -14.23 9.15
CA GLU A 3 15.23 -15.70 9.19
C GLU A 3 14.15 -16.44 8.38
N ARG A 4 12.91 -15.91 8.34
CA ARG A 4 11.80 -16.55 7.62
C ARG A 4 11.96 -16.50 6.10
N PHE A 5 12.60 -15.44 5.58
CA PHE A 5 12.89 -15.26 4.16
C PHE A 5 14.11 -16.07 3.74
N GLU A 6 15.16 -16.08 4.57
CA GLU A 6 16.34 -16.92 4.35
C GLU A 6 15.98 -18.41 4.31
N ALA A 7 15.14 -18.87 5.26
CA ALA A 7 14.64 -20.24 5.27
C ALA A 7 13.74 -20.60 4.07
N ALA A 8 13.23 -19.60 3.34
CA ALA A 8 12.48 -19.77 2.10
C ALA A 8 13.35 -19.55 0.85
N GLY A 9 14.66 -19.34 1.00
CA GLY A 9 15.58 -19.07 -0.11
C GLY A 9 15.37 -17.70 -0.77
N VAL A 10 14.66 -16.78 -0.10
CA VAL A 10 14.37 -15.44 -0.61
C VAL A 10 15.43 -14.45 -0.14
N THR A 11 16.09 -13.82 -1.10
CA THR A 11 17.09 -12.78 -0.86
C THR A 11 16.44 -11.41 -0.64
N PRO A 12 17.10 -10.49 0.08
CA PRO A 12 16.65 -9.11 0.19
C PRO A 12 16.46 -8.41 -1.16
N ALA A 13 17.29 -8.74 -2.16
CA ALA A 13 17.18 -8.19 -3.51
C ALA A 13 15.88 -8.61 -4.23
N GLN A 14 15.45 -9.86 -4.02
CA GLN A 14 14.16 -10.33 -4.54
C GLN A 14 12.99 -9.61 -3.88
N VAL A 15 13.03 -9.44 -2.55
CA VAL A 15 12.00 -8.66 -1.83
C VAL A 15 11.95 -7.23 -2.36
N ALA A 16 13.10 -6.55 -2.45
CA ALA A 16 13.18 -5.18 -2.96
C ALA A 16 12.59 -5.06 -4.38
N SER A 17 12.94 -5.98 -5.28
CA SER A 17 12.42 -5.97 -6.66
C SER A 17 10.89 -6.16 -6.73
N HIS A 18 10.30 -6.96 -5.84
CA HIS A 18 8.85 -7.15 -5.77
C HIS A 18 8.12 -6.03 -5.04
N LEU A 19 8.80 -5.34 -4.12
CA LEU A 19 8.26 -4.08 -3.61
C LEU A 19 8.21 -3.09 -4.77
N GLU A 20 9.30 -2.90 -5.53
CA GLU A 20 9.41 -1.93 -6.63
C GLU A 20 8.33 -2.07 -7.71
N ASP A 21 7.94 -3.30 -8.05
CA ASP A 21 6.87 -3.57 -9.02
C ASP A 21 5.46 -3.65 -8.38
N GLY A 22 5.34 -3.44 -7.07
CA GLY A 22 4.08 -3.50 -6.34
C GLY A 22 3.43 -4.90 -6.32
N GLY A 23 4.19 -5.96 -6.60
CA GLY A 23 3.70 -7.32 -6.73
C GLY A 23 3.12 -7.67 -8.10
N ASP A 24 3.28 -6.83 -9.12
CA ASP A 24 2.68 -7.02 -10.46
C ASP A 24 3.05 -8.38 -11.08
N ARG A 25 4.33 -8.77 -11.01
CA ARG A 25 4.80 -10.08 -11.52
C ARG A 25 4.18 -11.26 -10.76
N LEU A 26 4.00 -11.13 -9.43
CA LEU A 26 3.36 -12.18 -8.63
C LEU A 26 1.88 -12.31 -8.97
N PHE A 27 1.19 -11.18 -9.14
CA PHE A 27 -0.21 -11.15 -9.55
C PHE A 27 -0.41 -11.77 -10.93
N ALA A 28 0.41 -11.37 -11.91
CA ALA A 28 0.35 -11.93 -13.27
C ALA A 28 0.59 -13.45 -13.29
N ALA A 29 1.58 -13.94 -12.53
CA ALA A 29 1.86 -15.36 -12.44
C ALA A 29 0.72 -16.13 -11.76
N ALA A 30 0.19 -15.63 -10.64
CA ALA A 30 -0.94 -16.26 -9.95
C ALA A 30 -2.21 -16.27 -10.82
N ALA A 31 -2.47 -15.20 -11.57
CA ALA A 31 -3.62 -15.08 -12.46
C ALA A 31 -3.51 -15.96 -13.70
N SER A 32 -2.31 -16.39 -14.09
CA SER A 32 -2.10 -17.26 -15.25
C SER A 32 -2.71 -18.66 -15.08
N GLY A 33 -2.92 -19.10 -13.83
CA GLY A 33 -3.44 -20.43 -13.52
C GLY A 33 -2.51 -21.59 -13.90
N GLY A 34 -1.24 -21.31 -14.23
CA GLY A 34 -0.26 -22.34 -14.57
C GLY A 34 0.04 -23.25 -13.38
N GLU A 35 0.20 -24.55 -13.64
CA GLU A 35 0.77 -25.47 -12.66
C GLU A 35 2.20 -25.00 -12.32
N ASP A 36 2.60 -25.10 -11.05
CA ASP A 36 3.90 -24.65 -10.54
C ASP A 36 4.27 -23.19 -10.81
N TRP A 37 3.30 -22.30 -11.02
CA TRP A 37 3.54 -20.86 -11.27
C TRP A 37 4.39 -20.18 -10.20
N ALA A 38 4.39 -20.70 -8.97
CA ALA A 38 5.15 -20.18 -7.84
C ALA A 38 6.62 -20.62 -7.85
N ALA A 39 6.99 -21.67 -8.58
CA ALA A 39 8.35 -22.23 -8.60
C ALA A 39 9.43 -21.20 -9.00
N PRO A 40 9.23 -20.35 -10.03
CA PRO A 40 10.19 -19.29 -10.38
C PRO A 40 10.43 -18.26 -9.28
N PHE A 41 9.53 -18.17 -8.29
CA PHE A 41 9.61 -17.24 -7.18
C PHE A 41 10.09 -17.90 -5.87
N GLY A 42 10.52 -19.17 -5.92
CA GLY A 42 10.95 -19.93 -4.73
C GLY A 42 9.83 -20.74 -4.06
N GLY A 43 8.71 -20.96 -4.75
CA GLY A 43 7.56 -21.73 -4.25
C GLY A 43 6.56 -20.90 -3.46
N GLU A 44 5.45 -21.52 -3.09
CA GLU A 44 4.28 -20.85 -2.49
C GLU A 44 4.60 -20.17 -1.17
N ARG A 45 5.49 -20.75 -0.36
CA ARG A 45 5.94 -20.14 0.89
C ARG A 45 6.70 -18.83 0.65
N ALA A 46 7.60 -18.81 -0.33
CA ALA A 46 8.33 -17.61 -0.70
C ALA A 46 7.38 -16.53 -1.22
N VAL A 47 6.46 -16.91 -2.10
CA VAL A 47 5.42 -16.02 -2.62
C VAL A 47 4.57 -15.42 -1.50
N ALA A 48 4.05 -16.24 -0.58
CA ALA A 48 3.23 -15.76 0.53
C ALA A 48 3.97 -14.75 1.41
N LEU A 49 5.25 -14.99 1.69
CA LEU A 49 6.09 -14.06 2.45
C LEU A 49 6.30 -12.74 1.70
N ILE A 50 6.63 -12.78 0.41
CA ILE A 50 6.83 -11.58 -0.40
C ILE A 50 5.53 -10.79 -0.53
N SER A 51 4.41 -11.45 -0.81
CA SER A 51 3.09 -10.82 -0.90
C SER A 51 2.68 -10.16 0.43
N ALA A 52 3.10 -10.68 1.57
CA ALA A 52 2.86 -10.05 2.87
C ALA A 52 3.62 -8.71 3.00
N GLU A 53 4.87 -8.63 2.54
CA GLU A 53 5.64 -7.37 2.55
C GLU A 53 5.07 -6.36 1.57
N VAL A 54 4.64 -6.80 0.38
CA VAL A 54 3.92 -5.95 -0.58
C VAL A 54 2.64 -5.39 0.04
N SER A 55 1.85 -6.24 0.71
CA SER A 55 0.61 -5.83 1.38
C SER A 55 0.87 -4.84 2.52
N ALA A 56 1.95 -5.05 3.29
CA ALA A 56 2.37 -4.12 4.34
C ALA A 56 2.74 -2.76 3.74
N LEU A 57 3.51 -2.73 2.66
CA LEU A 57 3.86 -1.51 1.95
C LEU A 57 2.61 -0.79 1.42
N MET A 58 1.69 -1.50 0.75
CA MET A 58 0.44 -0.91 0.26
C MET A 58 -0.41 -0.32 1.40
N SER A 59 -0.45 -1.00 2.54
CA SER A 59 -1.17 -0.51 3.73
C SER A 59 -0.58 0.82 4.22
N HIS A 60 0.75 0.93 4.29
CA HIS A 60 1.41 2.19 4.64
C HIS A 60 1.16 3.30 3.62
N LEU A 61 1.16 3.00 2.32
CA LEU A 61 0.88 3.98 1.27
C LEU A 61 -0.57 4.48 1.32
N VAL A 62 -1.54 3.58 1.55
CA VAL A 62 -2.95 3.94 1.74
C VAL A 62 -3.13 4.82 2.97
N ALA A 63 -2.50 4.46 4.10
CA ALA A 63 -2.56 5.25 5.32
C ALA A 63 -2.01 6.66 5.12
N ARG A 64 -0.84 6.78 4.47
CA ARG A 64 -0.25 8.08 4.12
C ARG A 64 -1.16 8.92 3.23
N ALA A 65 -1.74 8.33 2.18
CA ALA A 65 -2.69 9.04 1.32
C ALA A 65 -3.95 9.47 2.07
N ALA A 66 -4.45 8.63 3.00
CA ALA A 66 -5.58 8.95 3.84
C ALA A 66 -5.28 10.14 4.79
N SER A 67 -4.08 10.21 5.36
CA SER A 67 -3.65 11.34 6.18
C SER A 67 -3.63 12.66 5.40
N VAL A 68 -3.10 12.66 4.17
CA VAL A 68 -3.15 13.85 3.29
C VAL A 68 -4.60 14.24 2.99
N ARG A 69 -5.45 13.26 2.64
CA ARG A 69 -6.87 13.49 2.38
C ARG A 69 -7.59 14.09 3.57
N SER A 70 -7.29 13.65 4.78
CA SER A 70 -7.89 14.21 5.99
C SER A 70 -7.62 15.71 6.12
N VAL A 71 -6.34 16.11 6.08
CA VAL A 71 -5.94 17.52 6.21
C VAL A 71 -6.63 18.38 5.15
N CYS A 72 -6.68 17.91 3.90
CA CYS A 72 -7.36 18.63 2.84
C CYS A 72 -8.88 18.71 3.06
N VAL A 73 -9.53 17.64 3.53
CA VAL A 73 -10.97 17.62 3.77
C VAL A 73 -11.35 18.52 4.95
N ASP A 74 -10.55 18.53 6.01
CA ASP A 74 -10.74 19.41 7.16
C ASP A 74 -10.69 20.88 6.74
N ALA A 75 -9.65 21.28 5.99
CA ALA A 75 -9.55 22.63 5.43
C ALA A 75 -10.73 22.99 4.50
N LEU A 76 -11.17 22.07 3.64
CA LEU A 76 -12.33 22.31 2.77
C LEU A 76 -13.63 22.51 3.55
N LEU A 77 -13.78 21.93 4.74
CA LEU A 77 -14.94 22.13 5.60
C LEU A 77 -14.95 23.49 6.31
N GLU A 78 -13.81 24.18 6.37
CA GLU A 78 -13.76 25.57 6.84
C GLU A 78 -14.41 26.53 5.83
N GLU A 79 -14.33 26.21 4.54
CA GLU A 79 -14.81 27.06 3.45
C GLU A 79 -16.16 26.61 2.85
N PHE A 80 -16.44 25.31 2.84
CA PHE A 80 -17.58 24.73 2.14
C PHE A 80 -18.43 23.83 3.03
N SER A 81 -19.72 23.68 2.67
CA SER A 81 -20.60 22.73 3.35
C SER A 81 -20.14 21.28 3.09
N ALA A 82 -20.37 20.40 4.07
CA ALA A 82 -20.07 18.97 3.92
C ALA A 82 -20.77 18.29 2.73
N VAL A 83 -21.93 18.80 2.31
CA VAL A 83 -22.65 18.30 1.12
C VAL A 83 -21.91 18.68 -0.16
N THR A 84 -21.41 19.93 -0.24
CA THR A 84 -20.61 20.42 -1.37
C THR A 84 -19.32 19.61 -1.49
N VAL A 85 -18.60 19.41 -0.38
CA VAL A 85 -17.36 18.61 -0.36
C VAL A 85 -17.64 17.15 -0.74
N ALA A 86 -18.70 16.54 -0.20
CA ALA A 86 -19.12 15.18 -0.54
C ALA A 86 -19.40 15.01 -2.04
N GLY A 87 -20.14 15.96 -2.63
CA GLY A 87 -20.44 15.96 -4.06
C GLY A 87 -19.20 16.07 -4.93
N ALA A 88 -18.26 16.95 -4.58
CA ALA A 88 -17.01 17.12 -5.31
C ALA A 88 -16.07 15.90 -5.22
N LEU A 89 -16.03 15.23 -4.07
CA LEU A 89 -15.17 14.06 -3.84
C LEU A 89 -15.83 12.73 -4.25
N GLY A 90 -17.12 12.73 -4.63
CA GLY A 90 -17.84 11.51 -4.98
C GLY A 90 -18.00 10.54 -3.81
N VAL A 91 -18.12 11.05 -2.57
CA VAL A 91 -18.27 10.23 -1.36
C VAL A 91 -19.54 10.60 -0.60
N ALA A 92 -20.00 9.71 0.27
CA ALA A 92 -21.10 10.01 1.18
C ALA A 92 -20.73 11.12 2.17
N ARG A 93 -21.71 11.95 2.57
CA ARG A 93 -21.53 13.02 3.57
C ARG A 93 -20.93 12.51 4.88
N GLN A 94 -21.34 11.34 5.35
CA GLN A 94 -20.75 10.74 6.56
C GLN A 94 -19.25 10.51 6.40
N LYS A 95 -18.81 10.09 5.21
CA LYS A 95 -17.39 9.82 4.92
C LYS A 95 -16.55 11.09 4.98
N VAL A 96 -17.12 12.25 4.65
CA VAL A 96 -16.44 13.55 4.77
C VAL A 96 -16.06 13.84 6.23
N TYR A 97 -16.97 13.64 7.18
CA TYR A 97 -16.68 13.85 8.60
C TYR A 97 -15.74 12.78 9.19
N GLU A 98 -15.82 11.54 8.69
CA GLU A 98 -14.84 10.51 9.06
C GLU A 98 -13.43 10.89 8.60
N LEU A 99 -13.30 11.42 7.38
CA LEU A 99 -12.02 11.86 6.83
C LEU A 99 -11.46 13.03 7.62
N ALA A 100 -12.25 14.08 7.91
CA ALA A 100 -11.79 15.26 8.65
C ALA A 100 -11.31 14.96 10.08
N ARG A 101 -11.82 13.89 10.71
CA ARG A 101 -11.42 13.50 12.08
C ARG A 101 -10.11 12.72 12.14
N ALA A 102 -9.62 12.19 11.03
CA ALA A 102 -8.43 11.36 11.03
C ALA A 102 -7.18 12.24 11.14
N SER A 103 -6.42 12.19 12.23
CA SER A 103 -5.16 12.94 12.30
C SER A 103 -4.09 12.35 11.39
N VAL A 104 -3.11 13.18 10.99
CA VAL A 104 -1.86 12.68 10.40
C VAL A 104 -1.13 11.90 11.48
N ASP A 105 -0.94 10.60 11.27
CA ASP A 105 -0.07 9.79 12.12
C ASP A 105 1.36 9.83 11.53
N PRO A 106 2.34 10.40 12.26
CA PRO A 106 3.70 10.52 11.78
C PRO A 106 4.50 9.21 11.78
N GLU A 107 3.97 8.10 12.30
CA GLU A 107 4.70 6.81 12.37
C GLU A 107 4.77 6.05 11.04
N TYR A 108 4.17 6.55 9.95
CA TYR A 108 4.23 5.89 8.64
C TYR A 108 5.54 6.17 7.87
N LEU A 109 5.80 5.34 6.85
CA LEU A 109 6.91 5.52 5.92
C LEU A 109 7.01 6.98 5.44
N THR A 110 8.10 7.66 5.81
CA THR A 110 8.32 9.08 5.52
C THR A 110 8.53 9.34 4.03
N THR A 111 9.05 8.35 3.30
CA THR A 111 9.24 8.36 1.85
C THR A 111 8.90 7.01 1.25
N THR A 112 8.53 7.00 -0.04
CA THR A 112 8.33 5.74 -0.78
C THR A 112 9.67 5.06 -1.05
N PRO A 113 9.75 3.72 -1.04
CA PRO A 113 11.00 3.00 -1.30
C PRO A 113 11.65 3.32 -2.65
N TRP A 114 10.85 3.67 -3.67
CA TRP A 114 11.30 4.04 -5.01
C TRP A 114 11.73 5.50 -5.16
N ARG A 115 11.68 6.30 -4.10
CA ARG A 115 12.17 7.68 -4.17
C ARG A 115 13.70 7.62 -4.25
N ARG A 116 14.25 7.71 -5.47
CA ARG A 116 15.67 8.06 -5.62
C ARG A 116 15.84 9.47 -5.07
N HIS A 117 16.68 9.62 -4.05
CA HIS A 117 17.16 10.93 -3.66
C HIS A 117 18.01 11.45 -4.83
N GLU A 118 17.49 12.42 -5.56
CA GLU A 118 18.31 13.37 -6.31
C GLU A 118 18.82 14.45 -5.35
#